data_AF-X1S5N3-F1
#
_entry.id   AF-X1S5N3-F1
#
_cell.length_a   1.000
_cell.length_b   1.000
_cell.length_c   1.000
_cell.angle_alpha   90.00
_cell.angle_beta   90.00
_cell.angle_gamma   90.00
#
_symmetry.space_group_name_H-M   'P 1'
#
loop_
_entity.id
_entity.type
_entity.pdbx_description
1 polymer ?
#
loop_
_entity_poly.entity_id
_entity_poly.type
_entity_poly.pdbx_seq_one_letter_code
_entity_poly.pdbx_strand_id
1 'polypeptide(L)'
;MVAVIALIILVIAVMTGIIGVLMVRKRKKEGKPRADYRVFYILGVIWVPFSIVLMVVSFIFQIPFYIGFPFFIIGLVYLIIGLKNRDKWKKN
;
A
#
# COMPACT_ATOMS: atom_id res chain seq x y z
N MET A 1 24.18 -6.71 8.92
CA MET A 1 23.06 -5.91 9.47
C MET A 1 22.15 -5.34 8.37
N VAL A 2 22.67 -4.63 7.37
CA VAL A 2 21.86 -4.06 6.26
C VAL A 2 21.04 -5.11 5.50
N ALA A 3 21.63 -6.29 5.21
CA ALA A 3 20.93 -7.37 4.53
C ALA A 3 19.73 -7.93 5.33
N VAL A 4 19.81 -7.94 6.67
CA VAL A 4 18.73 -8.40 7.55
C VAL A 4 17.57 -7.40 7.54
N ILE A 5 17.89 -6.10 7.58
CA ILE A 5 16.89 -5.02 7.50
C ILE A 5 16.15 -5.07 6.16
N ALA A 6 16.88 -5.25 5.05
CA ALA A 6 16.28 -5.38 3.72
C ALA A 6 15.34 -6.62 3.64
N LEU A 7 15.73 -7.73 4.25
CA LEU A 7 14.92 -8.96 4.28
C LEU A 7 13.60 -8.75 5.06
N ILE A 8 13.66 -8.05 6.20
CA ILE A 8 12.48 -7.75 7.02
C ILE A 8 11.50 -6.86 6.26
N ILE A 9 12.00 -5.82 5.58
CA ILE A 9 11.18 -4.93 4.75
C ILE A 9 10.50 -5.70 3.62
N LEU A 10 11.24 -6.60 2.95
CA LEU A 10 10.70 -7.44 1.88
C LEU A 10 9.59 -8.35 2.39
N VAL A 11 9.77 -8.99 3.55
CA VAL A 11 8.76 -9.85 4.18
C VAL A 11 7.49 -9.06 4.51
N ILE A 12 7.63 -7.87 5.09
CA ILE A 12 6.48 -7.00 5.41
C ILE A 12 5.73 -6.60 4.14
N ALA A 13 6.46 -6.19 3.08
CA ALA A 13 5.87 -5.81 1.80
C ALA A 13 5.10 -6.99 1.16
N VAL A 14 5.68 -8.18 1.14
CA VAL A 14 5.05 -9.40 0.63
C VAL A 14 3.81 -9.75 1.45
N MET A 15 3.87 -9.68 2.78
CA MET A 15 2.73 -9.91 3.65
C MET A 15 1.58 -8.93 3.37
N THR A 16 1.87 -7.64 3.25
CA THR A 16 0.85 -6.64 2.88
C THR A 16 0.24 -6.88 1.50
N GLY A 17 1.06 -7.29 0.52
CA GLY A 17 0.58 -7.66 -0.81
C GLY A 17 -0.34 -8.88 -0.78
N ILE A 18 0.03 -9.93 -0.03
CA ILE A 18 -0.78 -11.14 0.15
C ILE A 18 -2.12 -10.80 0.80
N ILE A 19 -2.13 -9.99 1.87
CA ILE A 19 -3.36 -9.55 2.53
C ILE A 19 -4.26 -8.80 1.56
N GLY A 20 -3.70 -7.89 0.75
CA GLY A 20 -4.43 -7.19 -0.30
C GLY A 20 -5.08 -8.14 -1.32
N VAL A 21 -4.32 -9.12 -1.82
CA VAL A 21 -4.82 -10.12 -2.78
C VAL A 21 -5.91 -10.99 -2.16
N LEU A 22 -5.73 -11.44 -0.92
CA LEU A 22 -6.73 -12.24 -0.20
C LEU A 22 -8.02 -11.45 0.04
N MET A 23 -7.94 -10.17 0.39
CA MET A 23 -9.10 -9.30 0.52
C MET A 23 -9.86 -9.15 -0.81
N VAL A 24 -9.14 -8.97 -1.92
CA VAL A 24 -9.76 -8.88 -3.26
C VAL A 24 -10.39 -10.21 -3.67
N ARG A 25 -9.71 -11.34 -3.44
CA ARG A 25 -10.21 -12.68 -3.78
C ARG A 25 -11.45 -13.05 -2.95
N LYS A 26 -11.46 -12.74 -1.65
CA LYS A 26 -12.62 -12.96 -0.77
C LYS A 26 -13.84 -12.18 -1.26
N ARG A 27 -13.67 -10.90 -1.64
CA ARG A 27 -14.75 -10.07 -2.21
C ARG A 27 -15.29 -10.60 -3.54
N LYS A 28 -14.48 -11.29 -4.34
CA LYS A 28 -14.92 -11.89 -5.62
C LYS A 28 -15.81 -13.12 -5.42
N LYS A 29 -15.64 -13.87 -4.31
CA LYS A 29 -16.47 -15.03 -3.96
C LYS A 29 -17.84 -14.66 -3.38
N GLU A 30 -17.97 -13.49 -2.76
CA GLU A 30 -19.18 -13.09 -2.00
C GLU A 30 -20.26 -12.36 -2.83
N GLY A 31 -20.22 -12.37 -4.17
CA GLY A 31 -21.31 -11.84 -4.99
C GLY A 31 -21.49 -10.31 -4.88
N LYS A 32 -20.62 -9.56 -5.56
CA LYS A 32 -20.69 -8.09 -5.80
C LYS A 32 -21.26 -7.23 -4.65
N PRO A 33 -20.48 -6.92 -3.59
CA PRO A 33 -20.62 -5.61 -2.98
C PRO A 33 -19.99 -4.59 -3.94
N ARG A 34 -20.67 -3.44 -4.18
CA ARG A 34 -20.08 -2.27 -4.87
C ARG A 34 -18.64 -2.08 -4.38
N ALA A 35 -17.69 -1.89 -5.30
CA ALA A 35 -16.29 -1.71 -4.95
C ALA A 35 -16.19 -0.62 -3.87
N ASP A 36 -15.74 -1.00 -2.67
CA ASP A 36 -15.60 -0.05 -1.58
C ASP A 36 -14.32 0.74 -1.80
N TYR A 37 -14.46 1.88 -2.46
CA TYR A 37 -13.32 2.73 -2.81
C TYR A 37 -12.62 3.29 -1.57
N ARG A 38 -13.23 3.19 -0.39
CA ARG A 38 -12.59 3.51 0.89
C ARG A 38 -11.36 2.62 1.13
N VAL A 39 -11.34 1.40 0.62
CA VAL A 39 -10.17 0.50 0.73
C VAL A 39 -8.97 1.07 -0.02
N PHE A 40 -9.16 1.60 -1.24
CA PHE A 40 -8.08 2.24 -1.97
C PHE A 40 -7.58 3.50 -1.25
N TYR A 41 -8.50 4.28 -0.66
CA TYR A 41 -8.11 5.42 0.16
C TYR A 41 -7.24 5.00 1.35
N ILE A 42 -7.67 3.99 2.11
CA ILE A 42 -6.93 3.45 3.27
C ILE A 42 -5.56 2.92 2.83
N LEU A 43 -5.49 2.17 1.73
CA LEU A 43 -4.23 1.69 1.17
C LEU A 43 -3.30 2.86 0.80
N GLY A 44 -3.82 3.89 0.14
CA GLY A 44 -3.03 5.08 -0.19
C GLY A 44 -2.48 5.79 1.05
N VAL A 45 -3.33 5.99 2.06
CA VAL A 45 -2.94 6.60 3.35
C VAL A 45 -1.88 5.77 4.10
N ILE A 46 -1.82 4.45 3.90
CA ILE A 46 -0.78 3.59 4.51
C ILE A 46 0.50 3.61 3.68
N TRP A 47 0.40 3.42 2.36
CA TRP A 47 1.56 3.25 1.47
C TRP A 47 2.35 4.55 1.26
N VAL A 48 1.70 5.71 1.26
CA VAL A 48 2.39 7.00 1.10
C VAL A 48 3.32 7.31 2.28
N PRO A 49 2.89 7.30 3.55
CA PRO A 49 3.80 7.49 4.69
C PRO A 49 4.83 6.37 4.80
N PHE A 50 4.44 5.11 4.56
CA PHE A 50 5.38 3.98 4.59
C PHE A 50 6.54 4.17 3.61
N SER A 51 6.25 4.59 2.38
CA SER A 51 7.28 4.83 1.36
C SER A 51 8.17 6.03 1.68
N ILE A 52 7.63 7.08 2.31
CA ILE A 52 8.44 8.20 2.83
C ILE A 52 9.41 7.71 3.90
N VAL A 53 8.93 6.93 4.88
CA VAL A 53 9.80 6.35 5.91
C VAL A 53 10.87 5.47 5.26
N LEU A 54 10.50 4.64 4.28
CA LEU A 54 11.45 3.81 3.55
C LEU A 54 12.52 4.64 2.83
N MET A 55 12.14 5.72 2.15
CA MET A 55 13.07 6.63 1.48
C MET A 55 14.03 7.30 2.47
N VAL A 56 13.53 7.77 3.62
CA VAL A 56 14.35 8.40 4.68
C VAL A 56 15.32 7.38 5.29
N VAL A 57 14.85 6.18 5.61
CA VAL A 57 15.70 5.09 6.12
C VAL A 57 16.76 4.73 5.08
N SER A 58 16.37 4.55 3.82
CA SER A 58 17.33 4.25 2.75
C SER A 58 18.39 5.34 2.61
N PHE A 59 18.00 6.61 2.71
CA PHE A 59 18.94 7.73 2.71
C PHE A 59 19.93 7.68 3.89
N ILE A 60 19.45 7.42 5.11
CA ILE A 60 20.29 7.33 6.33
C ILE A 60 21.28 6.17 6.25
N PHE A 61 20.86 5.01 5.74
CA PHE A 61 21.68 3.79 5.66
C PHE A 61 22.49 3.67 4.36
N GLN A 62 22.54 4.73 3.54
CA GLN A 62 23.20 4.73 2.21
C GLN A 62 22.75 3.57 1.30
N ILE A 63 21.49 3.16 1.44
CA ILE A 63 20.81 2.22 0.55
C ILE A 63 20.23 3.02 -0.63
N PRO A 64 20.13 2.46 -1.84
CA PRO A 64 19.59 3.19 -2.97
C PRO A 64 18.19 3.79 -2.70
N PHE A 65 18.11 5.12 -2.76
CA PHE A 65 16.91 5.90 -2.42
C PHE A 65 15.68 5.51 -3.26
N TYR A 66 15.92 5.09 -4.51
CA TYR A 66 14.85 4.77 -5.46
C TYR A 66 14.02 3.55 -5.07
N ILE A 67 14.43 2.77 -4.05
CA ILE A 67 13.66 1.62 -3.56
C ILE A 67 12.29 2.04 -3.01
N GLY A 68 12.16 3.26 -2.47
CA GLY A 68 10.89 3.77 -1.96
C GLY A 68 9.94 4.32 -3.02
N PHE A 69 10.44 4.74 -4.19
CA PHE A 69 9.63 5.39 -5.23
C PHE A 69 8.46 4.54 -5.75
N PRO A 70 8.63 3.24 -6.07
CA PRO A 70 7.51 2.42 -6.54
C PRO A 70 6.35 2.38 -5.54
N PHE A 71 6.66 2.26 -4.25
CA PHE A 71 5.65 2.23 -3.18
C PHE A 71 4.97 3.58 -3.03
N PHE A 72 5.72 4.68 -3.19
CA PHE A 72 5.16 6.03 -3.16
C PHE A 72 4.18 6.26 -4.32
N ILE A 73 4.56 5.88 -5.55
CA ILE A 73 3.70 6.00 -6.73
C ILE A 73 2.43 5.17 -6.57
N ILE A 74 2.55 3.90 -6.15
CA ILE A 74 1.40 3.02 -5.92
C ILE A 74 0.49 3.58 -4.81
N GLY A 75 1.09 4.06 -3.72
CA GLY A 75 0.37 4.71 -2.64
C GLY A 75 -0.42 5.93 -3.12
N LEU A 76 0.20 6.81 -3.92
CA LEU A 76 -0.47 7.97 -4.51
C LEU A 76 -1.61 7.55 -5.45
N VAL A 77 -1.40 6.54 -6.30
CA VAL A 77 -2.44 6.03 -7.19
C VAL A 77 -3.65 5.53 -6.39
N TYR A 78 -3.42 4.74 -5.34
CA TYR A 78 -4.50 4.28 -4.46
C TYR A 78 -5.20 5.42 -3.73
N LEU A 79 -4.44 6.39 -3.23
CA LEU A 79 -4.97 7.57 -2.56
C LEU A 79 -5.88 8.36 -3.50
N ILE A 80 -5.43 8.63 -4.74
CA ILE A 80 -6.20 9.34 -5.76
C ILE A 80 -7.46 8.57 -6.13
N ILE A 81 -7.37 7.26 -6.39
CA ILE A 81 -8.53 6.43 -6.73
C ILE A 81 -9.56 6.45 -5.60
N GLY A 82 -9.10 6.34 -4.35
CA GLY A 82 -9.94 6.35 -3.16
C GLY A 82 -10.64 7.68 -2.94
N LEU A 83 -9.91 8.80 -3.07
CA LEU A 83 -10.44 10.15 -2.94
C LEU A 83 -11.40 10.50 -4.09
N LYS A 84 -11.06 10.17 -5.33
CA LYS A 84 -11.88 10.47 -6.51
C LYS A 84 -13.24 9.78 -6.46
N ASN A 85 -13.31 8.60 -5.84
CA ASN A 85 -14.54 7.82 -5.70
C ASN A 85 -15.10 7.88 -4.26
N ARG A 86 -14.86 8.99 -3.54
CA ARG A 86 -15.37 9.20 -2.17
C ARG A 86 -16.89 9.15 -2.04
N ASP A 87 -17.59 9.47 -3.12
CA ASP A 87 -19.05 9.38 -3.25
C ASP A 87 -19.55 7.93 -3.17
N LYS A 88 -18.71 6.96 -3.55
CA LYS A 88 -19.02 5.52 -3.55
C LYS A 88 -18.56 4.81 -2.29
N TRP A 89 -18.03 5.54 -1.31
CA TRP A 89 -17.73 4.96 -0.01
C TRP A 89 -19.03 4.47 0.61
N LYS A 90 -19.04 3.23 1.11
CA LYS A 90 -20.19 2.75 1.88
C LYS A 90 -20.42 3.71 3.05
N LYS A 91 -21.54 4.43 3.02
CA LYS A 91 -22.08 5.08 4.20
C LYS A 91 -22.73 3.96 5.03
N ASN A 92 -22.24 3.79 6.25
CA ASN A 92 -22.90 2.96 7.25
C ASN A 92 -24.23 3.58 7.63
#